data_AF-A0A940ILW3-F1
#
_entry.id   AF-A0A940ILW3-F1
#
_cell.length_a   1.000
_cell.length_b   1.000
_cell.length_c   1.000
_cell.angle_alpha   90.00
_cell.angle_beta   90.00
_cell.angle_gamma   90.00
#
_symmetry.space_group_name_H-M   'P 1'
#
loop_
_entity.id
_entity.type
_entity.pdbx_description
1 polymer ?
#
loop_
_entity_poly.entity_id
_entity_poly.type
_entity_poly.pdbx_seq_one_letter_code
_entity_poly.pdbx_strand_id
1 'polypeptide(L)' 'MKNKLNSLQHKIADYTRFGQVLLAVGTLLFIGIILPDNEKELSQLLVMIGASLGALGASLFFFYRVKKLRDIEVEEM' A
#
# COMPACT_ATOMS: atom_id res chain seq x y z
N MET A 1 -11.84 -17.94 21.99
CA MET A 1 -12.47 -17.32 20.81
C MET A 1 -12.30 -15.80 20.77
N LYS A 2 -12.72 -15.01 21.80
CA LYS A 2 -12.56 -13.54 21.83
C LYS A 2 -11.15 -13.00 21.49
N ASN A 3 -10.09 -13.64 21.99
CA ASN A 3 -8.72 -13.16 21.76
C ASN A 3 -8.25 -13.27 20.29
N LYS A 4 -8.78 -14.25 19.54
CA LYS A 4 -8.41 -14.48 18.14
C LYS A 4 -9.06 -13.44 17.23
N LEU A 5 -10.35 -13.16 17.45
CA LEU A 5 -11.10 -12.13 16.74
C LEU A 5 -10.48 -10.73 16.95
N ASN A 6 -10.16 -10.39 18.20
CA ASN A 6 -9.49 -9.12 18.51
C ASN A 6 -8.12 -8.97 17.81
N SER A 7 -7.35 -10.06 17.72
CA SER A 7 -6.06 -10.05 17.02
C SER A 7 -6.22 -9.88 15.51
N LEU A 8 -7.30 -10.43 14.93
CA LEU A 8 -7.61 -10.33 13.51
C LEU A 8 -8.00 -8.89 13.15
N GLN A 9 -8.84 -8.27 13.97
CA GLN A 9 -9.24 -6.86 13.84
C GLN A 9 -8.05 -5.91 13.92
N HIS A 10 -7.14 -6.11 14.88
CA HIS A 10 -5.91 -5.32 14.97
C HIS A 10 -5.06 -5.46 13.70
N LYS A 11 -4.88 -6.69 13.21
CA LYS A 11 -4.11 -6.94 11.99
C LYS A 11 -4.73 -6.31 10.75
N ILE A 12 -6.06 -6.32 10.64
CA ILE A 12 -6.81 -5.63 9.58
C ILE A 12 -6.59 -4.12 9.66
N ALA A 13 -6.68 -3.54 10.87
CA ALA A 13 -6.47 -2.11 11.07
C ALA A 13 -5.04 -1.70 10.68
N ASP A 14 -4.03 -2.47 11.09
CA ASP A 14 -2.63 -2.20 10.77
C ASP A 14 -2.36 -2.31 9.26
N TYR A 15 -2.83 -3.38 8.61
CA TYR A 15 -2.65 -3.54 7.16
C TYR A 15 -3.39 -2.48 6.36
N THR A 16 -4.56 -2.03 6.83
CA THR A 16 -5.27 -0.91 6.22
C THR A 16 -4.45 0.38 6.30
N ARG A 17 -3.87 0.68 7.47
CA ARG A 17 -3.01 1.85 7.67
C ARG A 17 -1.77 1.79 6.78
N PHE A 18 -1.09 0.64 6.72
CA PHE A 18 0.06 0.46 5.84
C PHE A 18 -0.30 0.64 4.36
N GLY A 19 -1.42 0.06 3.92
CA GLY A 19 -1.94 0.25 2.56
C GLY A 19 -2.19 1.72 2.25
N GLN A 20 -2.86 2.46 3.14
CA GLN A 20 -3.14 3.89 2.98
C GLN A 20 -1.86 4.74 2.92
N VAL A 21 -0.90 4.50 3.82
CA VAL A 21 0.37 5.24 3.83
C VAL A 21 1.17 4.99 2.55
N LEU A 22 1.31 3.73 2.14
CA LEU A 22 2.00 3.37 0.91
C LEU A 22 1.30 3.91 -0.34
N LEU A 23 -0.04 3.97 -0.33
CA LEU A 23 -0.82 4.59 -1.40
C LEU A 23 -0.49 6.08 -1.51
N ALA A 24 -0.58 6.79 -0.37
CA ALA A 24 -0.30 8.22 -0.32
C ALA A 24 1.14 8.54 -0.75
N VAL A 25 2.13 7.81 -0.22
CA VAL A 25 3.54 7.96 -0.61
C VAL A 25 3.73 7.65 -2.10
N GLY A 26 3.18 6.56 -2.60
CA GLY A 26 3.29 6.19 -4.02
C GLY A 26 2.66 7.24 -4.95
N THR A 27 1.51 7.79 -4.59
CA THR A 27 0.86 8.88 -5.35
C THR A 27 1.71 10.15 -5.32
N LEU A 28 2.29 10.53 -4.18
CA LEU A 28 3.18 11.70 -4.09
C LEU A 28 4.46 11.52 -4.93
N LEU A 29 5.08 10.34 -4.89
CA LEU A 29 6.23 10.03 -5.73
C LEU A 29 5.89 10.11 -7.22
N PHE A 30 4.71 9.61 -7.61
CA PHE A 30 4.23 9.68 -8.97
C PHE A 30 4.00 11.13 -9.45
N ILE A 31 3.52 12.02 -8.58
CA ILE A 31 3.44 13.46 -8.90
C ILE A 31 4.83 14.03 -9.22
N GLY A 32 5.88 13.61 -8.49
CA GLY A 32 7.27 14.00 -8.78
C GLY A 32 7.76 13.56 -10.17
N ILE A 33 7.22 12.46 -10.71
CA ILE A 33 7.52 12.01 -12.08
C ILE A 33 6.85 12.94 -13.10
N ILE A 34 5.57 13.27 -12.89
CA ILE A 34 4.77 14.11 -13.80
C ILE A 34 5.34 15.52 -13.92
N LEU A 35 5.96 16.04 -12.86
CA LEU A 35 6.52 17.39 -12.87
C LEU A 35 7.57 17.53 -13.99
N PRO A 36 7.41 18.50 -14.91
CA PRO A 36 8.34 18.70 -16.01
C PRO A 36 9.69 19.12 -15.43
N ASP A 37 10.72 18.39 -15.84
CA ASP A 37 12.10 18.66 -15.48
C ASP A 37 12.93 18.33 -16.72
N ASN A 38 13.67 19.33 -17.17
CA ASN A 38 14.32 19.33 -18.48
C ASN A 38 15.62 18.53 -18.46
N GLU A 39 16.05 18.06 -17.29
CA GLU A 39 17.38 17.46 -17.06
C GLU A 39 17.32 16.08 -16.36
N LYS A 40 16.16 15.41 -16.32
CA LYS A 40 16.06 14.07 -15.72
C LYS A 40 16.88 13.06 -16.53
N GLU A 41 17.96 12.55 -15.96
CA GLU A 41 18.65 11.39 -16.51
C GLU A 41 17.73 10.16 -16.55
N LEU A 42 17.91 9.30 -17.56
CA LEU A 42 17.10 8.08 -17.72
C LEU A 42 17.18 7.17 -16.48
N SER A 43 18.35 7.10 -15.85
CA SER A 43 18.60 6.36 -14.60
C SER A 43 17.70 6.87 -13.46
N GLN A 44 17.61 8.18 -13.29
CA GLN A 44 16.77 8.83 -12.28
C GLN A 44 15.28 8.56 -12.56
N LEU A 45 14.85 8.67 -13.82
CA LEU A 45 13.47 8.40 -14.22
C LEU A 45 13.06 6.95 -13.87
N LEU A 46 13.93 5.97 -14.19
CA LEU A 46 13.68 4.56 -13.90
C LEU A 46 13.56 4.29 -12.38
N VAL A 47 14.42 4.92 -11.56
CA VAL A 47 14.35 4.79 -10.10
C VAL A 47 13.05 5.40 -9.57
N MET A 48 12.65 6.56 -10.05
CA MET A 48 11.40 7.21 -9.61
C MET A 48 10.17 6.38 -9.97
N ILE A 49 10.10 5.87 -11.20
CA ILE A 49 9.03 4.97 -11.66
C ILE A 49 9.03 3.69 -10.83
N GLY A 50 10.19 3.06 -10.64
CA GLY A 50 10.33 1.84 -9.88
C GLY A 50 9.89 2.00 -8.43
N ALA A 51 10.30 3.08 -7.76
CA ALA A 51 9.91 3.39 -6.39
C ALA A 51 8.39 3.66 -6.28
N SER A 52 7.83 4.42 -7.22
CA SER A 52 6.39 4.72 -7.25
C SER A 52 5.56 3.46 -7.44
N LEU A 53 5.90 2.63 -8.44
CA LEU A 53 5.23 1.36 -8.70
C LEU A 53 5.43 0.37 -7.56
N GLY A 54 6.60 0.34 -6.93
CA GLY A 54 6.87 -0.48 -5.75
C GLY A 54 5.97 -0.11 -4.57
N ALA A 55 5.86 1.19 -4.26
CA ALA A 55 5.00 1.68 -3.18
C ALA A 55 3.51 1.41 -3.47
N LEU A 56 3.05 1.72 -4.69
CA LEU A 56 1.66 1.46 -5.10
C LEU A 56 1.33 -0.03 -5.13
N GLY A 57 2.24 -0.86 -5.66
CA GLY A 57 2.09 -2.31 -5.68
C GLY A 57 2.04 -2.91 -4.27
N ALA A 58 2.92 -2.46 -3.36
CA ALA A 58 2.88 -2.87 -1.96
C ALA A 58 1.57 -2.42 -1.27
N SER A 59 1.06 -1.23 -1.58
CA SER A 59 -0.23 -0.76 -1.08
C SER A 59 -1.38 -1.67 -1.51
N LEU A 60 -1.46 -2.01 -2.81
CA LEU A 60 -2.45 -2.94 -3.34
C LEU A 60 -2.35 -4.33 -2.68
N PHE A 61 -1.13 -4.80 -2.43
CA PHE A 61 -0.91 -6.06 -1.71
C PHE A 61 -1.50 -6.00 -0.29
N PHE A 62 -1.29 -4.93 0.47
CA PHE A 62 -1.87 -4.79 1.81
C PHE A 62 -3.40 -4.72 1.77
N PHE A 63 -3.99 -4.00 0.81
CA PHE A 63 -5.45 -3.98 0.66
C PHE A 63 -6.03 -5.34 0.28
N TYR A 64 -5.35 -6.09 -0.58
CA TYR A 64 -5.73 -7.48 -0.89
C TYR A 64 -5.69 -8.36 0.37
N ARG A 65 -4.65 -8.23 1.20
CA ARG A 65 -4.55 -8.94 2.48
C ARG A 65 -5.67 -8.54 3.45
N VAL A 66 -6.01 -7.25 3.53
CA VAL A 66 -7.14 -6.76 4.35
C VAL A 66 -8.45 -7.40 3.91
N LYS A 67 -8.72 -7.43 2.60
CA LYS A 67 -9.94 -8.07 2.06
C LYS A 67 -10.04 -9.54 2.53
N LYS A 68 -8.98 -10.31 2.32
CA LYS A 68 -8.93 -11.72 2.72
C LYS A 68 -9.10 -11.92 4.24
N LEU A 69 -8.54 -11.03 5.06
CA LEU A 69 -8.68 -11.12 6.53
C LEU A 69 -10.11 -10.77 6.98
N ARG A 70 -10.76 -9.79 6.35
CA ARG A 70 -12.16 -9.43 6.64
C ARG A 70 -13.13 -10.55 6.26
N ASP A 71 -12.87 -11.25 5.15
CA ASP A 71 -13.68 -12.41 4.75
C ASP A 71 -13.63 -13.51 5.83
N ILE A 72 -12.44 -13.78 6.40
CA ILE A 72 -12.26 -14.73 7.51
C ILE A 72 -12.94 -14.23 8.80
N GLU A 73 -12.87 -12.93 9.08
CA GLU A 73 -13.51 -12.33 10.25
C GLU A 73 -15.03 -12.52 10.23
N VAL A 74 -15.66 -12.36 9.05
CA VAL A 74 -17.10 -12.54 8.87
C VAL A 74 -17.52 -14.00 9.02
N GLU A 75 -16.68 -14.95 8.60
CA GLU A 75 -16.96 -16.39 8.76
C GLU A 75 -16.83 -16.87 10.21
N GLU A 76 -16.00 -16.22 11.04
CA GLU A 76 -15.83 -16.54 12.47
C GLU A 76 -16.84 -15.83 13.40
N MET A 77 -17.73 -14.96 12.88
CA MET A 77 -18.80 -14.27 13.62
C MET A 77 -20.12 -15.04 13.60
#